data_AF-A0A2H9P2Q7-F1
#
_entry.id   AF-A0A2H9P2Q7-F1
#
_cell.length_a   1.000
_cell.length_b   1.000
_cell.length_c   1.000
_cell.angle_alpha   90.00
_cell.angle_beta   90.00
_cell.angle_gamma   90.00
#
_symmetry.space_group_name_H-M   'P 1'
#
loop_
_entity.id
_entity.type
_entity.pdbx_description
1 polymer ?
#
loop_
_entity_poly.entity_id
_entity_poly.type
_entity_poly.pdbx_seq_one_letter_code
_entity_poly.pdbx_strand_id
1 'polypeptide(L)' 'PAMNIASKIQSLAKPNQILFGDDVYRKLHPNTQNLFKEVIWKNNEWKYRSRLTGEIYKVYEYVG' A
#
# COMPACT_ATOMS: atom_id res chain seq x y z
N PRO A 1 18.50 -9.25 -6.75
CA PRO A 1 17.67 -9.32 -5.52
C PRO A 1 16.20 -8.95 -5.80
N ALA A 2 15.27 -9.87 -5.55
CA ALA A 2 13.84 -9.58 -5.65
C ALA A 2 13.37 -8.93 -4.34
N MET A 3 12.94 -7.66 -4.41
CA MET A 3 12.33 -6.94 -3.28
C MET A 3 10.86 -7.34 -3.14
N ASN A 4 10.46 -7.82 -1.95
CA ASN A 4 9.08 -8.16 -1.62
C ASN A 4 8.37 -6.96 -0.96
N ILE A 5 7.44 -6.33 -1.67
CA ILE A 5 6.69 -5.16 -1.19
C ILE A 5 5.68 -5.53 -0.09
N ALA A 6 5.00 -6.66 -0.21
CA ALA A 6 4.01 -7.09 0.79
C ALA A 6 4.64 -7.25 2.18
N SER A 7 5.84 -7.82 2.26
CA SER A 7 6.58 -7.93 3.53
C SER A 7 6.99 -6.57 4.10
N LYS A 8 7.27 -5.57 3.25
CA LYS A 8 7.59 -4.20 3.71
C LYS A 8 6.36 -3.49 4.25
N ILE A 9 5.22 -3.64 3.57
CA ILE A 9 3.94 -3.13 4.04
C ILE A 9 3.62 -3.75 5.41
N GLN A 10 3.70 -5.08 5.52
CA GLN A 10 3.43 -5.79 6.77
C GLN A 10 4.36 -5.34 7.91
N SER A 11 5.63 -5.08 7.64
CA SER A 11 6.58 -4.64 8.67
C SER A 11 6.25 -3.28 9.30
N LEU A 12 5.46 -2.46 8.62
CA LEU A 12 5.02 -1.14 9.09
C LEU A 12 3.53 -1.12 9.49
N ALA A 13 2.81 -2.23 9.27
CA ALA A 13 1.41 -2.35 9.62
C ALA A 13 1.24 -2.43 11.14
N LYS A 14 0.23 -1.73 11.65
CA LYS A 14 -0.19 -1.85 13.05
C LYS A 14 -1.01 -3.14 13.26
N PRO A 15 -1.11 -3.64 14.51
CA PRO A 15 -2.03 -4.73 14.82
C PRO A 15 -3.46 -4.39 14.36
N ASN A 16 -4.14 -5.38 13.78
CA ASN A 16 -5.49 -5.26 13.19
C ASN A 16 -5.62 -4.28 12.01
N GLN A 17 -4.51 -3.81 11.45
CA GLN A 17 -4.52 -2.96 10.27
C GLN A 17 -4.41 -3.81 9.00
N ILE A 18 -5.35 -3.63 8.06
CA ILE A 18 -5.30 -4.32 6.77
C ILE A 18 -4.80 -3.34 5.71
N LEU A 19 -3.62 -3.62 5.18
CA LEU A 19 -2.94 -2.79 4.19
C LEU A 19 -2.77 -3.53 2.85
N PHE A 20 -2.93 -2.80 1.75
CA PHE A 20 -2.82 -3.30 0.39
C PHE A 20 -1.90 -2.43 -0.44
N GLY A 21 -1.20 -3.06 -1.39
CA GLY A 21 -0.41 -2.31 -2.36
C GLY A 21 -1.25 -1.78 -3.52
N ASP A 22 -0.71 -0.74 -4.18
CA ASP A 22 -1.29 -0.13 -5.40
C ASP A 22 -1.67 -1.16 -6.47
N ASP A 23 -0.89 -2.23 -6.62
CA ASP A 23 -1.16 -3.28 -7.62
C ASP A 23 -2.48 -4.03 -7.35
N VAL A 24 -2.85 -4.19 -6.08
CA VAL A 24 -4.12 -4.80 -5.68
C VAL A 24 -5.24 -3.79 -5.81
N TYR A 25 -5.03 -2.56 -5.32
CA TYR A 25 -6.02 -1.48 -5.38
C TYR A 25 -6.51 -1.22 -6.81
N ARG A 26 -5.60 -1.15 -7.79
CA ARG A 26 -5.94 -0.93 -9.21
C ARG A 26 -6.78 -2.05 -9.84
N LYS A 27 -6.76 -3.26 -9.26
CA LYS A 27 -7.54 -4.42 -9.72
C LYS A 27 -8.91 -4.52 -9.07
N LEU A 28 -9.16 -3.78 -7.99
CA LEU A 28 -10.44 -3.78 -7.30
C LEU A 28 -11.50 -3.02 -8.10
N HIS A 29 -12.74 -3.48 -8.02
CA HIS A 29 -13.88 -2.77 -8.59
C HIS A 29 -14.03 -1.39 -7.90
N PRO A 30 -14.43 -0.32 -8.62
CA PRO A 30 -14.54 1.04 -8.06
C PRO A 30 -15.37 1.13 -6.77
N ASN A 31 -16.47 0.39 -6.65
CA ASN A 31 -17.26 0.33 -5.42
C ASN A 31 -16.47 -0.16 -4.21
N THR A 32 -15.55 -1.11 -4.43
CA THR A 32 -14.69 -1.64 -3.37
C THR A 32 -13.58 -0.65 -3.06
N GLN A 33 -13.01 0.04 -4.06
CA GLN A 33 -11.96 1.06 -3.86
C GLN A 33 -12.38 2.16 -2.87
N ASN A 34 -13.67 2.53 -2.82
CA ASN A 34 -14.20 3.51 -1.86
C ASN A 34 -14.07 3.09 -0.39
N LEU A 35 -13.87 1.80 -0.10
CA LEU A 35 -13.65 1.28 1.24
C LEU A 35 -12.19 1.35 1.68
N PHE A 36 -11.31 1.92 0.85
CA PHE A 36 -9.90 2.05 1.13
C PHE A 36 -9.47 3.52 1.12
N LYS A 37 -8.49 3.84 1.96
CA LYS A 37 -7.87 5.17 2.01
C LYS A 37 -6.37 5.04 1.77
N GLU A 38 -5.80 5.95 1.01
CA GLU A 38 -4.35 6.01 0.81
C GLU A 38 -3.65 6.33 2.14
N VAL A 39 -2.65 5.54 2.50
CA VAL A 39 -1.87 5.72 3.72
C VAL A 39 -0.86 6.84 3.50
N ILE A 40 -0.98 7.89 4.29
CA ILE A 40 -0.02 8.99 4.31
C ILE A 40 1.09 8.67 5.32
N TRP A 41 2.20 8.19 4.80
CA TRP A 41 3.40 7.89 5.59
C TRP A 41 4.05 9.18 6.11
N LYS A 42 4.41 9.21 7.39
CA LYS A 42 5.12 10.36 7.99
C LYS A 42 6.62 10.03 8.07
N ASN A 43 7.46 11.04 8.25
CA ASN A 43 8.89 10.90 8.58
C ASN A 43 9.69 9.92 7.69
N ASN A 44 9.41 9.85 6.38
CA ASN A 44 10.09 8.94 5.45
C ASN A 44 10.02 7.44 5.83
N GLU A 45 9.01 7.02 6.60
CA GLU A 45 8.78 5.60 6.95
C GLU A 45 8.62 4.73 5.68
N TRP A 46 8.10 5.33 4.62
CA TRP A 46 7.93 4.68 3.32
C TRP A 46 8.72 5.39 2.23
N LYS A 47 9.62 4.63 1.59
CA LYS A 47 10.49 5.11 0.50
C LYS A 47 10.57 4.16 -0.68
N TYR A 48 9.73 3.12 -0.68
CA TYR A 48 9.74 2.11 -1.73
C TYR A 48 9.03 2.66 -2.96
N ARG A 49 9.62 2.38 -4.13
CA ARG A 49 9.12 2.85 -5.42
C ARG A 49 8.54 1.72 -6.23
N SER A 50 7.50 2.01 -7.00
CA SER A 50 6.97 1.09 -7.99
C SER A 50 8.03 0.80 -9.04
N ARG A 51 8.22 -0.47 -9.39
CA ARG A 51 9.15 -0.86 -10.45
C ARG A 51 8.64 -0.47 -11.84
N LEU A 52 7.33 -0.27 -11.98
CA LEU A 52 6.69 0.05 -13.26
C LEU A 52 6.75 1.54 -13.56
N THR A 53 6.46 2.39 -12.56
CA THR A 53 6.37 3.85 -12.75
C THR A 53 7.56 4.62 -12.19
N GLY A 54 8.37 4.02 -11.31
CA GLY A 54 9.43 4.72 -10.59
C GLY A 54 8.94 5.68 -9.50
N GLU A 55 7.63 5.88 -9.36
CA GLU A 55 7.02 6.70 -8.32
C GLU A 55 6.99 5.99 -6.96
N ILE A 56 6.76 6.73 -5.88
CA ILE A 56 6.56 6.13 -4.56
C ILE A 56 5.37 5.16 -4.65
N TYR A 57 5.60 3.93 -4.22
CA TYR A 57 4.59 2.88 -4.27
C TYR A 57 3.47 3.22 -3.29
N LYS A 58 2.23 3.35 -3.77
CA LYS A 58 1.11 3.71 -2.90
C LYS A 58 0.65 2.49 -2.10
N VAL A 59 0.23 2.75 -0.86
CA VAL A 59 -0.31 1.75 0.04
C VAL A 59 -1.67 2.26 0.52
N TYR A 60 -2.63 1.37 0.59
CA TYR A 60 -4.01 1.67 0.94
C TYR A 60 -4.41 0.88 2.17
N GLU A 61 -5.10 1.53 3.09
CA GLU A 61 -5.68 0.95 4.29
C GLU A 61 -7.17 0.68 4.07
N TYR A 62 -7.63 -0.48 4.48
CA TYR A 62 -9.06 -0.77 4.55
C TYR A 62 -9.68 -0.09 5.77
N VAL A 63 -10.79 0.63 5.55
CA VAL A 63 -11.48 1.44 6.57
C VAL A 63 -12.94 1.03 6.77
N GLY A 64 -13.32 -0.14 6.27
CA GLY A 64 -14.68 -0.69 6.42
C GLY A 64 -14.93 -1.36 7.76
#